data_AF-A0A1A8N6Q6-F1
#
_entry.id   AF-A0A1A8N6Q6-F1
#
_cell.length_a   1.000
_cell.length_b   1.000
_cell.length_c   1.000
_cell.angle_alpha   90.00
_cell.angle_beta   90.00
_cell.angle_gamma   90.00
#
_symmetry.space_group_name_H-M   'P 1'
#
loop_
_entity.id
_entity.type
_entity.pdbx_description
1 polymer ?
#
loop_
_entity_poly.entity_id
_entity_poly.type
_entity_poly.pdbx_seq_one_letter_code
_entity_poly.pdbx_strand_id
1 'polypeptide(L)'
;LHSQLQNLGCYVLSNLELRMFLPSVAAGDTVFMTITDVYAYNATGVNCRVLSAVAQLKARQRDVRPLHPEDMMHNEILNCSRSWCTEVTCEVQQLLQDVVIRVSRRAHDDFFRKAKYKSVRIVSDFDLTAKETNLITLRAGMLRGESVLEVLKGRAIPISLWILIGSIIGGFLLLALIIFILWKLGFFARKRREDENDED
;
A
#
# COMPACT_ATOMS: atom_id res chain seq x y z
N LEU A 1 1.91 -5.56 3.43
CA LEU A 1 1.11 -5.93 4.62
C LEU A 1 2.10 -6.29 5.72
N HIS A 2 1.92 -5.74 6.92
CA HIS A 2 2.75 -6.08 8.07
C HIS A 2 1.90 -6.92 9.03
N SER A 3 2.15 -8.22 9.10
CA SER A 3 1.43 -9.13 9.99
C SER A 3 2.39 -9.60 11.08
N GLN A 4 2.15 -9.22 12.32
CA GLN A 4 2.90 -9.68 13.48
C GLN A 4 2.15 -10.86 14.10
N LEU A 5 2.78 -12.04 14.16
CA LEU A 5 2.27 -13.14 14.98
C LEU A 5 2.91 -13.02 16.36
N GLN A 6 2.08 -12.96 17.40
CA GLN A 6 2.52 -12.95 18.79
C GLN A 6 1.89 -14.13 19.52
N ASN A 7 2.72 -14.94 20.19
CA ASN A 7 2.21 -16.00 21.05
C ASN A 7 1.94 -15.42 22.44
N LEU A 8 0.67 -15.16 22.74
CA LEU A 8 0.23 -14.68 24.06
C LEU A 8 0.02 -15.83 25.07
N GLY A 9 0.35 -17.07 24.71
CA GLY A 9 0.19 -18.25 25.57
C GLY A 9 1.46 -18.66 26.30
N CYS A 10 1.31 -19.38 27.42
CA CYS A 10 2.42 -19.90 28.23
C CYS A 10 3.11 -21.15 27.63
N TYR A 11 2.75 -21.55 26.39
CA TYR A 11 3.20 -22.80 25.77
C TYR A 11 3.85 -22.54 24.40
N VAL A 12 4.93 -23.26 24.10
CA VAL A 12 5.58 -23.27 22.78
C VAL A 12 4.60 -23.89 21.77
N LEU A 13 4.29 -23.14 20.70
CA LEU A 13 3.45 -23.63 19.63
C LEU A 13 4.32 -24.25 18.53
N SER A 14 4.00 -25.46 18.12
CA SER A 14 4.76 -26.25 17.14
C SER A 14 3.84 -26.62 15.97
N ASN A 15 4.41 -26.85 14.79
CA ASN A 15 3.68 -27.30 13.61
C ASN A 15 2.47 -26.42 13.26
N LEU A 16 2.67 -25.10 13.22
CA LEU A 16 1.62 -24.16 12.82
C LEU A 16 1.59 -24.00 11.31
N GLU A 17 0.39 -23.86 10.75
CA GLU A 17 0.16 -23.47 9.37
C GLU A 17 -0.63 -22.16 9.34
N LEU A 18 0.04 -21.11 8.88
CA LEU A 18 -0.55 -19.82 8.60
C LEU A 18 -0.95 -19.75 7.12
N ARG A 19 -2.23 -19.55 6.84
CA ARG A 19 -2.73 -19.25 5.50
C ARG A 19 -3.16 -17.80 5.42
N MET A 20 -2.76 -17.11 4.35
CA MET A 20 -3.18 -15.75 4.06
C MET A 20 -3.83 -15.71 2.69
N PHE A 21 -4.99 -15.08 2.59
CA PHE A 21 -5.73 -14.89 1.35
C PHE A 21 -5.74 -13.41 0.98
N LEU A 22 -5.02 -13.08 -0.08
CA LEU A 22 -4.71 -11.70 -0.44
C LEU A 22 -5.42 -11.36 -1.76
N PRO A 23 -6.46 -10.49 -1.76
CA PRO A 23 -7.16 -10.06 -2.96
C PRO A 23 -6.19 -9.59 -4.05
N SER A 24 -6.25 -10.21 -5.24
CA SER A 24 -5.23 -10.00 -6.28
C SER A 24 -5.81 -9.85 -7.69
N VAL A 25 -6.88 -10.58 -8.02
CA VAL A 25 -7.41 -10.66 -9.39
C VAL A 25 -8.91 -10.39 -9.40
N ALA A 26 -9.34 -9.44 -10.22
CA ALA A 26 -10.72 -9.04 -10.43
C ALA A 26 -11.30 -9.65 -11.72
N ALA A 27 -12.53 -9.27 -12.10
CA ALA A 27 -13.20 -9.88 -13.25
C ALA A 27 -12.44 -9.64 -14.56
N GLY A 28 -12.53 -10.58 -15.51
CA GLY A 28 -11.78 -10.51 -16.77
C GLY A 28 -10.28 -10.72 -16.61
N ASP A 29 -9.85 -11.40 -15.53
CA ASP A 29 -8.46 -11.72 -15.21
C ASP A 29 -7.56 -10.49 -15.03
N THR A 30 -8.18 -9.36 -14.68
CA THR A 30 -7.46 -8.12 -14.39
C THR A 30 -6.79 -8.21 -13.03
N VAL A 31 -5.46 -8.25 -13.04
CA VAL A 31 -4.66 -8.27 -11.81
C VAL A 31 -4.52 -6.85 -11.26
N PHE A 32 -4.88 -6.64 -10.00
CA PHE A 32 -4.78 -5.34 -9.32
C PHE A 32 -3.76 -5.34 -8.17
N MET A 33 -3.38 -6.51 -7.66
CA MET A 33 -2.27 -6.67 -6.73
C MET A 33 -1.47 -7.94 -7.03
N THR A 34 -0.15 -7.87 -6.83
CA THR A 34 0.75 -9.02 -6.90
C THR A 34 1.65 -9.08 -5.67
N ILE A 35 1.95 -10.28 -5.21
CA ILE A 35 2.95 -10.51 -4.16
C ILE A 35 4.32 -10.37 -4.78
N THR A 36 5.18 -9.54 -4.17
CA THR A 36 6.58 -9.40 -4.60
C THR A 36 7.49 -10.29 -3.76
N ASP A 37 7.28 -10.29 -2.44
CA ASP A 37 8.17 -10.95 -1.50
C ASP A 37 7.40 -11.46 -0.28
N VAL A 38 7.88 -12.57 0.28
CA VAL A 38 7.45 -13.12 1.57
C VAL A 38 8.70 -13.37 2.39
N TYR A 39 8.82 -12.71 3.54
CA TYR A 39 10.00 -12.82 4.41
C TYR A 39 9.59 -13.09 5.85
N ALA A 40 10.25 -14.05 6.49
CA ALA A 40 10.09 -14.33 7.92
C ALA A 40 11.30 -13.78 8.69
N TYR A 41 11.06 -12.88 9.63
CA TYR A 41 12.08 -12.34 10.51
C TYR A 41 12.21 -13.18 11.78
N ASN A 42 13.44 -13.34 12.26
CA ASN A 42 13.77 -14.00 13.54
C ASN A 42 13.23 -15.43 13.67
N ALA A 43 13.07 -16.13 12.55
CA ALA A 43 12.43 -17.44 12.53
C ALA A 43 13.31 -18.47 11.81
N THR A 44 13.71 -19.51 12.53
CA THR A 44 14.28 -20.72 11.96
C THR A 44 13.15 -21.73 11.71
N GLY A 45 13.17 -22.43 10.58
CA GLY A 45 12.15 -23.44 10.26
C GLY A 45 10.79 -22.88 9.83
N VAL A 46 10.75 -21.69 9.21
CA VAL A 46 9.56 -21.17 8.52
C VAL A 46 9.70 -21.35 7.02
N ASN A 47 8.74 -22.02 6.40
CA ASN A 47 8.70 -22.22 4.96
C ASN A 47 7.40 -21.67 4.39
N CYS A 48 7.49 -20.68 3.50
CA CYS A 48 6.33 -20.06 2.88
C CYS A 48 6.23 -20.42 1.39
N ARG A 49 5.02 -20.76 0.94
CA ARG A 49 4.68 -21.01 -0.47
C ARG A 49 3.62 -20.04 -0.93
N VAL A 50 3.72 -19.61 -2.18
CA VAL A 50 2.79 -18.66 -2.80
C VAL A 50 2.10 -19.32 -3.98
N LEU A 51 0.77 -19.30 -3.97
CA LEU A 51 -0.08 -19.76 -5.05
C LEU A 51 -0.77 -18.55 -5.70
N SER A 52 -0.27 -18.12 -6.86
CA SER A 52 -0.74 -16.93 -7.57
C SER A 52 -1.28 -17.20 -8.98
N ALA A 53 -1.16 -18.43 -9.48
CA ALA A 53 -1.59 -18.77 -10.83
C ALA A 53 -3.13 -18.70 -10.96
N VAL A 54 -3.64 -17.83 -11.83
CA VAL A 54 -5.08 -17.52 -11.98
C VAL A 54 -5.93 -18.78 -12.20
N ALA A 55 -5.47 -19.72 -13.03
CA ALA A 55 -6.17 -20.98 -13.28
C ALA A 55 -6.34 -21.82 -12.00
N GLN A 56 -5.31 -21.86 -11.15
CA GLN A 56 -5.35 -22.59 -9.88
C GLN A 56 -6.20 -21.86 -8.84
N LEU A 57 -6.15 -20.54 -8.80
CA LEU A 57 -7.00 -19.73 -7.93
C LEU A 57 -8.48 -19.97 -8.23
N LYS A 58 -8.88 -19.90 -9.51
CA LYS A 58 -10.26 -20.19 -9.95
C LYS A 58 -10.69 -21.62 -9.63
N ALA A 59 -9.79 -22.59 -9.74
CA ALA A 59 -10.08 -23.98 -9.44
C ALA A 59 -10.34 -24.22 -7.94
N ARG A 60 -9.62 -23.51 -7.06
CA ARG A 60 -9.75 -23.59 -5.59
C ARG A 60 -10.88 -22.72 -5.03
N GLN A 61 -11.11 -21.55 -5.60
CA GLN A 61 -12.02 -20.51 -5.09
C GLN A 61 -13.21 -20.37 -6.05
N ARG A 62 -14.11 -21.36 -6.01
CA ARG A 62 -15.22 -21.48 -6.99
C ARG A 62 -16.43 -20.60 -6.69
N ASP A 63 -16.53 -20.16 -5.44
CA ASP A 63 -17.60 -19.33 -4.87
C ASP A 63 -17.38 -17.83 -5.05
N VAL A 64 -16.21 -17.44 -5.59
CA VAL A 64 -15.85 -16.03 -5.84
C VAL A 64 -16.72 -15.44 -6.93
N ARG A 65 -17.29 -14.26 -6.64
CA ARG A 65 -18.02 -13.42 -7.60
C ARG A 65 -17.18 -12.18 -7.91
N PRO A 66 -16.25 -12.26 -8.87
CA PRO A 66 -15.27 -11.22 -9.11
C PRO A 66 -15.96 -9.92 -9.54
N LEU A 67 -15.54 -8.79 -8.96
CA LEU A 67 -16.04 -7.47 -9.31
C LEU A 67 -15.40 -6.98 -10.61
N HIS A 68 -16.21 -6.44 -11.54
CA HIS A 68 -15.68 -5.73 -12.69
C HIS A 68 -15.24 -4.32 -12.28
N PRO A 69 -14.07 -3.82 -12.72
CA PRO A 69 -13.58 -2.50 -12.31
C PRO A 69 -14.55 -1.35 -12.64
N GLU A 70 -15.33 -1.50 -13.71
CA GLU A 70 -16.33 -0.49 -14.12
C GLU A 70 -17.56 -0.43 -13.20
N ASP A 71 -17.86 -1.51 -12.51
CA ASP A 71 -18.99 -1.63 -11.58
C ASP A 71 -18.63 -1.12 -10.17
N MET A 72 -17.37 -0.73 -9.94
CA MET A 72 -16.91 -0.24 -8.64
C MET A 72 -17.62 1.06 -8.26
N MET A 73 -18.15 1.10 -7.04
CA MET A 73 -18.77 2.30 -6.47
C MET A 73 -17.74 3.19 -5.76
N HIS A 74 -18.22 4.32 -5.21
CA HIS A 74 -17.38 5.32 -4.56
C HIS A 74 -16.53 4.78 -3.39
N ASN A 75 -17.07 3.87 -2.57
CA ASN A 75 -16.40 3.28 -1.40
C ASN A 75 -16.45 1.75 -1.50
N GLU A 76 -15.64 1.19 -2.39
CA GLU A 76 -15.70 -0.24 -2.72
C GLU A 76 -14.90 -1.10 -1.74
N ILE A 77 -15.31 -2.36 -1.57
CA ILE A 77 -14.57 -3.35 -0.77
C ILE A 77 -14.12 -4.49 -1.69
N LEU A 78 -12.82 -4.75 -1.73
CA LEU A 78 -12.23 -5.91 -2.40
C LEU A 78 -11.77 -6.93 -1.36
N ASN A 79 -12.49 -8.04 -1.29
CA ASN A 79 -12.18 -9.18 -0.43
C ASN A 79 -12.16 -10.48 -1.26
N CYS A 80 -11.92 -11.62 -0.63
CA CYS A 80 -11.88 -12.92 -1.30
C CYS A 80 -13.25 -13.44 -1.75
N SER A 81 -14.35 -12.71 -1.52
CA SER A 81 -15.65 -13.00 -2.11
C SER A 81 -15.90 -12.22 -3.40
N ARG A 82 -15.26 -11.05 -3.54
CA ARG A 82 -15.37 -10.15 -4.71
C ARG A 82 -14.14 -10.15 -5.62
N SER A 83 -13.15 -10.97 -5.34
CA SER A 83 -11.92 -11.10 -6.12
C SER A 83 -11.25 -12.43 -5.83
N TRP A 84 -10.47 -12.95 -6.77
CA TRP A 84 -9.63 -14.11 -6.50
C TRP A 84 -8.41 -13.68 -5.69
N CYS A 85 -8.11 -14.48 -4.68
CA CYS A 85 -7.07 -14.21 -3.71
C CYS A 85 -5.84 -15.07 -3.95
N THR A 86 -4.67 -14.45 -4.02
CA THR A 86 -3.40 -15.18 -3.93
C THR A 86 -3.30 -15.81 -2.55
N GLU A 87 -3.01 -17.11 -2.50
CA GLU A 87 -2.86 -17.86 -1.25
C GLU A 87 -1.38 -17.92 -0.87
N VAL A 88 -1.04 -17.47 0.34
CA VAL A 88 0.29 -17.66 0.93
C VAL A 88 0.16 -18.61 2.11
N THR A 89 0.87 -19.74 2.04
CA THR A 89 0.87 -20.76 3.08
C THR A 89 2.25 -20.80 3.71
N CYS A 90 2.34 -20.48 5.00
CA CYS A 90 3.58 -20.55 5.77
C CYS A 90 3.48 -21.65 6.81
N GLU A 91 4.35 -22.65 6.69
CA GLU A 91 4.53 -23.70 7.69
C GLU A 91 5.61 -23.25 8.68
N VAL A 92 5.27 -23.28 9.96
CA VAL A 92 6.15 -22.88 11.05
C VAL A 92 6.39 -24.08 11.94
N GLN A 93 7.61 -24.62 11.89
CA GLN A 93 7.95 -25.85 12.62
C GLN A 93 7.93 -25.65 14.13
N GLN A 94 8.53 -24.55 14.63
CA GLN A 94 8.60 -24.26 16.06
C GLN A 94 8.59 -22.75 16.32
N LEU A 95 7.72 -22.30 17.22
CA LEU A 95 7.62 -20.90 17.65
C LEU A 95 8.38 -20.70 18.97
N LEU A 96 9.70 -20.54 18.89
CA LEU A 96 10.56 -20.28 20.06
C LEU A 96 10.47 -18.83 20.56
N GLN A 97 10.23 -17.88 19.65
CA GLN A 97 10.07 -16.45 19.91
C GLN A 97 9.03 -15.87 18.94
N ASP A 98 8.62 -14.61 19.13
CA ASP A 98 7.73 -13.89 18.22
C ASP A 98 8.27 -13.91 16.79
N VAL A 99 7.51 -14.54 15.89
CA VAL A 99 7.84 -14.65 14.46
C VAL A 99 7.06 -13.60 13.69
N VAL A 100 7.76 -12.79 12.90
CA VAL A 100 7.13 -11.79 12.04
C VAL A 100 7.20 -12.23 10.59
N ILE A 101 6.04 -12.49 9.98
CA ILE A 101 5.94 -12.81 8.55
C ILE A 101 5.48 -11.56 7.80
N ARG A 102 6.36 -11.04 6.97
CA ARG A 102 6.09 -9.87 6.12
C ARG A 102 5.74 -10.32 4.71
N VAL A 103 4.59 -9.86 4.23
CA VAL A 103 4.17 -10.05 2.83
C VAL A 103 4.15 -8.70 2.13
N SER A 104 5.06 -8.54 1.18
CA SER A 104 5.16 -7.38 0.32
C SER A 104 4.27 -7.55 -0.90
N ARG A 105 3.55 -6.49 -1.25
CA ARG A 105 2.59 -6.48 -2.36
C ARG A 105 2.79 -5.23 -3.19
N ARG A 106 2.65 -5.36 -4.50
CA ARG A 106 2.63 -4.26 -5.46
C ARG A 106 1.21 -4.08 -5.99
N ALA A 107 0.70 -2.85 -5.94
CA ALA A 107 -0.55 -2.47 -6.58
C ALA A 107 -0.30 -2.15 -8.06
N HIS A 108 -1.24 -2.53 -8.93
CA HIS A 108 -1.19 -2.25 -10.37
C HIS A 108 -2.21 -1.18 -10.74
N ASP A 109 -1.70 -0.06 -11.24
CA ASP A 109 -2.53 1.12 -11.53
C ASP A 109 -3.54 0.88 -12.66
N ASP A 110 -3.29 -0.05 -13.57
CA ASP A 110 -4.15 -0.29 -14.74
C ASP A 110 -5.60 -0.65 -14.36
N PHE A 111 -5.78 -1.40 -13.28
CA PHE A 111 -7.10 -1.72 -12.75
C PHE A 111 -7.76 -0.48 -12.13
N PHE A 112 -7.04 0.23 -11.27
CA PHE A 112 -7.54 1.39 -10.53
C PHE A 112 -7.83 2.61 -11.42
N ARG A 113 -7.12 2.75 -12.54
CA ARG A 113 -7.37 3.81 -13.54
C ARG A 113 -8.73 3.66 -14.21
N LYS A 114 -9.16 2.43 -14.48
CA LYS A 114 -10.44 2.13 -15.14
C LYS A 114 -11.63 2.24 -14.16
N ALA A 115 -11.38 2.12 -12.86
CA ALA A 115 -12.42 2.10 -11.85
C ALA A 115 -12.90 3.49 -11.39
N LYS A 116 -14.21 3.62 -11.13
CA LYS A 116 -14.87 4.84 -10.63
C LYS A 116 -15.03 4.84 -9.11
N TYR A 117 -13.92 4.95 -8.37
CA TYR A 117 -13.93 4.97 -6.90
C TYR A 117 -13.37 6.26 -6.30
N LYS A 118 -13.75 6.55 -5.05
CA LYS A 118 -13.12 7.56 -4.18
C LYS A 118 -12.14 6.89 -3.22
N SER A 119 -12.55 5.80 -2.59
CA SER A 119 -11.67 4.90 -1.82
C SER A 119 -12.02 3.44 -2.08
N VAL A 120 -11.02 2.57 -1.97
CA VAL A 120 -11.17 1.12 -2.05
C VAL A 120 -10.54 0.50 -0.81
N ARG A 121 -11.30 -0.30 -0.08
CA ARG A 121 -10.79 -1.09 1.05
C ARG A 121 -10.49 -2.50 0.58
N ILE A 122 -9.22 -2.87 0.59
CA ILE A 122 -8.77 -4.22 0.27
C ILE A 122 -8.65 -5.01 1.57
N VAL A 123 -9.51 -5.99 1.76
CA VAL A 123 -9.61 -6.79 2.98
C VAL A 123 -9.00 -8.16 2.71
N SER A 124 -7.92 -8.50 3.42
CA SER A 124 -7.24 -9.79 3.30
C SER A 124 -7.49 -10.63 4.55
N ASP A 125 -7.91 -11.88 4.36
CA ASP A 125 -8.13 -12.85 5.42
C ASP A 125 -6.82 -13.58 5.76
N PHE A 126 -6.68 -14.00 7.02
CA PHE A 126 -5.65 -14.95 7.42
C PHE A 126 -6.18 -15.92 8.48
N ASP A 127 -5.76 -17.18 8.35
CA ASP A 127 -6.13 -18.28 9.23
C ASP A 127 -4.86 -18.91 9.78
N LEU A 128 -4.79 -19.06 11.10
CA LEU A 128 -3.73 -19.80 11.78
C LEU A 128 -4.30 -21.10 12.34
N THR A 129 -3.70 -22.21 11.95
CA THR A 129 -4.09 -23.56 12.35
C THR A 129 -2.90 -24.32 12.94
N ALA A 130 -3.12 -25.11 13.99
CA ALA A 130 -2.10 -26.00 14.54
C ALA A 130 -2.31 -27.42 13.97
N LYS A 131 -1.27 -28.05 13.44
CA LYS A 131 -1.33 -29.39 12.82
C LYS A 131 -1.19 -30.55 13.81
N GLU A 132 -0.95 -30.32 15.10
CA GLU A 132 -0.59 -31.39 16.04
C GLU A 132 -1.80 -32.18 16.57
N THR A 133 -1.73 -33.51 16.45
CA THR A 133 -2.84 -34.46 16.67
C THR A 133 -2.94 -35.00 18.10
N ASN A 134 -2.07 -34.60 19.02
CA ASN A 134 -2.09 -35.06 20.41
C ASN A 134 -1.84 -33.88 21.35
N LEU A 135 -2.71 -33.76 22.37
CA LEU A 135 -2.71 -32.82 23.51
C LEU A 135 -3.75 -31.70 23.43
N ILE A 136 -4.88 -32.07 24.03
CA ILE A 136 -5.94 -31.30 24.63
C ILE A 136 -5.34 -30.19 25.53
N THR A 137 -4.98 -29.02 25.01
CA THR A 137 -4.81 -27.76 25.79
C THR A 137 -4.73 -26.48 24.97
N LEU A 138 -4.56 -26.52 23.65
CA LEU A 138 -5.00 -25.38 22.86
C LEU A 138 -6.53 -25.44 22.79
N ARG A 139 -7.19 -24.36 23.21
CA ARG A 139 -8.50 -24.01 22.67
C ARG A 139 -8.40 -24.23 21.16
N ALA A 140 -9.00 -25.30 20.64
CA ALA A 140 -8.91 -25.74 19.24
C ALA A 140 -9.62 -24.72 18.35
N GLY A 141 -9.04 -23.53 18.26
CA GLY A 141 -9.59 -22.35 17.66
C GLY A 141 -8.67 -21.94 16.54
N MET A 142 -9.08 -22.25 15.32
CA MET A 142 -8.64 -21.53 14.14
C MET A 142 -8.66 -20.03 14.47
N LEU A 143 -7.48 -19.41 14.55
CA LEU A 143 -7.40 -17.96 14.77
C LEU A 143 -7.56 -17.31 13.41
N ARG A 144 -8.73 -16.73 13.19
CA ARG A 144 -9.05 -15.99 11.97
C ARG A 144 -8.91 -14.50 12.23
N GLY A 145 -8.27 -13.80 11.32
CA GLY A 145 -8.18 -12.35 11.36
C GLY A 145 -8.27 -11.73 9.98
N GLU A 146 -8.46 -10.42 9.97
CA GLU A 146 -8.58 -9.62 8.76
C GLU A 146 -7.58 -8.47 8.79
N SER A 147 -7.09 -8.10 7.62
CA SER A 147 -6.26 -6.91 7.45
C SER A 147 -6.85 -6.01 6.37
N VAL A 148 -6.93 -4.72 6.64
CA VAL A 148 -7.52 -3.74 5.74
C VAL A 148 -6.44 -2.83 5.19
N LEU A 149 -6.32 -2.77 3.86
CA LEU A 149 -5.52 -1.79 3.15
C LEU A 149 -6.46 -0.83 2.43
N GLU A 150 -6.42 0.45 2.79
CA GLU A 150 -7.22 1.48 2.11
C GLU A 150 -6.41 2.13 1.00
N VAL A 151 -6.95 2.08 -0.22
CA VAL A 151 -6.43 2.76 -1.41
C VAL A 151 -7.30 3.97 -1.69
N LEU A 152 -6.75 5.16 -1.50
CA LEU A 152 -7.41 6.41 -1.81
C LEU A 152 -7.13 6.77 -3.27
N LYS A 153 -8.16 7.16 -4.03
CA LYS A 153 -7.91 7.77 -5.33
C LYS A 153 -7.26 9.11 -5.06
N GLY A 154 -6.04 9.30 -5.55
CA GLY A 154 -5.38 10.59 -5.49
C GLY A 154 -6.34 11.63 -6.06
N ARG A 155 -6.88 12.50 -5.19
CA ARG A 155 -7.42 13.76 -5.68
C ARG A 155 -6.19 14.45 -6.26
N ALA A 156 -6.07 14.43 -7.58
CA ALA A 156 -5.62 15.64 -8.24
C ALA A 156 -6.63 16.70 -7.78
N ILE A 157 -6.33 17.36 -6.66
CA ILE A 157 -6.93 18.66 -6.40
C ILE A 157 -6.59 19.39 -7.68
N PRO A 158 -7.57 19.77 -8.51
CA PRO A 158 -7.25 20.66 -9.60
C PRO A 158 -6.79 21.93 -8.88
N ILE A 159 -5.48 22.06 -8.65
CA ILE A 159 -4.89 23.34 -8.30
C ILE A 159 -5.33 24.17 -9.48
N SER A 160 -6.34 25.01 -9.25
CA SER A 160 -6.99 25.73 -10.31
C SER A 160 -5.87 26.41 -11.07
N LEU A 161 -5.74 26.13 -12.36
CA LEU A 161 -4.67 26.73 -13.18
C LEU A 161 -4.71 28.26 -13.01
N TRP A 162 -5.90 28.81 -12.77
CA TRP A 162 -6.13 30.20 -12.38
C TRP A 162 -5.44 30.65 -11.09
N ILE A 163 -5.36 29.81 -10.05
CA ILE A 163 -4.63 30.11 -8.81
C ILE A 163 -3.13 30.14 -9.07
N LEU A 164 -2.62 29.20 -9.88
CA LEU A 164 -1.20 29.18 -10.27
C LEU A 164 -0.84 30.43 -11.08
N ILE A 165 -1.63 30.73 -12.12
CA ILE A 165 -1.46 31.91 -12.97
C ILE A 165 -1.61 33.18 -12.14
N GLY A 166 -2.62 33.25 -11.27
CA GLY A 166 -2.87 34.39 -10.40
C GLY A 166 -1.74 34.64 -9.40
N SER A 167 -1.14 33.59 -8.85
CA SER A 167 0.00 33.71 -7.95
C SER A 167 1.24 34.22 -8.67
N ILE A 168 1.49 33.77 -9.91
CA ILE A 168 2.62 34.25 -10.73
C ILE A 168 2.44 35.74 -11.05
N ILE A 169 1.26 36.14 -11.54
CA ILE A 169 0.97 37.55 -11.88
C ILE A 169 1.04 38.43 -10.63
N GLY A 170 0.45 37.98 -9.52
CA GLY A 170 0.49 38.70 -8.25
C GLY A 170 1.92 38.86 -7.72
N GLY A 171 2.74 37.81 -7.82
CA GLY A 171 4.16 37.86 -7.47
C GLY A 171 4.95 38.86 -8.30
N PHE A 172 4.75 38.88 -9.62
CA PHE A 172 5.39 39.85 -10.51
C PHE A 172 4.96 41.30 -10.23
N LEU A 173 3.67 41.53 -9.97
CA LEU A 173 3.15 42.85 -9.60
C LEU A 173 3.77 43.36 -8.29
N LEU A 174 3.81 42.50 -7.27
CA LEU A 174 4.42 42.83 -5.98
C LEU A 174 5.92 43.14 -6.14
N LEU A 175 6.63 42.31 -6.92
CA LEU A 175 8.06 42.50 -7.21
C LEU A 175 8.32 43.85 -7.91
N ALA A 176 7.53 44.18 -8.94
CA ALA A 176 7.66 45.44 -9.67
C ALA A 176 7.41 46.67 -8.76
N LEU A 177 6.41 46.58 -7.87
CA LEU A 177 6.10 47.64 -6.91
C LEU A 177 7.23 47.87 -5.91
N ILE A 178 7.85 46.79 -5.40
CA ILE A 178 9.01 46.87 -4.51
C ILE A 178 10.19 47.53 -5.23
N ILE A 179 10.49 47.13 -6.47
CA ILE A 179 11.58 47.73 -7.27
C ILE A 179 11.33 49.22 -7.46
N PHE A 180 10.11 49.63 -7.77
CA PHE A 180 9.75 51.04 -7.95
C PHE A 180 9.94 51.85 -6.66
N ILE A 181 9.52 51.32 -5.51
CA ILE A 181 9.74 51.95 -4.20
C ILE A 181 11.23 52.08 -3.91
N LEU A 182 12.01 51.01 -4.08
CA LEU A 182 13.46 51.00 -3.84
C LEU A 182 14.21 51.96 -4.78
N TRP A 183 13.76 52.09 -6.02
CA TRP A 183 14.29 53.05 -6.98
C TRP A 183 14.02 54.49 -6.55
N LYS A 184 12.77 54.79 -6.13
CA LYS A 184 12.39 56.12 -5.62
C LYS A 184 13.06 56.48 -4.29
N LEU A 185 13.34 55.50 -3.46
CA LEU A 185 14.12 55.65 -2.22
C LEU A 185 15.63 55.77 -2.46
N GLY A 186 16.09 55.74 -3.71
CA GLY A 186 17.49 55.98 -4.07
C GLY A 186 18.43 54.80 -3.81
N PHE A 187 17.91 53.61 -3.53
CA PHE A 187 18.72 52.43 -3.19
C PHE A 187 19.56 51.93 -4.38
N PHE A 188 19.04 52.04 -5.61
CA PHE A 188 19.74 51.66 -6.84
C PHE A 188 20.55 52.80 -7.48
N ALA A 189 20.49 54.02 -6.95
CA ALA A 189 21.21 55.19 -7.48
C ALA A 189 22.62 55.33 -6.87
N ARG A 190 23.29 54.21 -6.54
CA ARG A 190 24.67 54.28 -6.04
C ARG A 190 25.63 54.46 -7.22
N LYS A 191 26.21 55.67 -7.27
CA LYS A 191 27.31 56.10 -8.13
C LYS A 191 28.34 54.97 -8.29
N ARG A 192 28.50 54.44 -9.52
CA ARG A 192 29.67 53.64 -9.92
C ARG A 192 30.88 54.47 -9.52
N ARG A 193 31.69 53.99 -8.57
CA ARG A 193 32.99 54.62 -8.31
C ARG A 193 33.76 54.49 -9.62
N GLU A 194 34.15 55.63 -10.19
CA GLU A 194 35.21 55.68 -11.17
C GLU A 194 36.45 55.15 -10.44
N ASP A 195 36.89 53.96 -10.84
CA ASP A 195 38.23 53.49 -10.50
C ASP A 195 39.18 54.39 -11.31
N GLU A 196 39.86 55.30 -10.59
CA GLU A 196 41.08 55.95 -11.07
C GLU A 196 42.10 54.86 -11.41
N ASN A 197 42.68 54.93 -12.61
CA ASN A 197 44.07 54.57 -12.91
C ASN A 197 44.41 55.01 -14.35
N ASP A 198 45.17 56.11 -14.39
CA ASP A 198 46.44 56.32 -15.12
C ASP A 198 46.51 56.21 -16.65
N GLU A 199 46.74 57.36 -17.30
CA GLU A 199 47.85 57.60 -18.23
C GLU A 199 48.11 59.13 -18.33
N ASP A 200 49.00 59.63 -17.46
CA ASP A 200 50.06 60.64 -17.73
C ASP A 200 50.99 60.77 -16.50
#